data_AF-A0A9E0Y5U1-F1
#
_entry.id   AF-A0A9E0Y5U1-F1
#
_cell.length_a   1.000
_cell.length_b   1.000
_cell.length_c   1.000
_cell.angle_alpha   90.00
_cell.angle_beta   90.00
_cell.angle_gamma   90.00
#
_symmetry.space_group_name_H-M   'P 1'
#
loop_
_entity.id
_entity.type
_entity.pdbx_description
1 polymer ?
#
loop_
_entity_poly.entity_id
_entity_poly.type
_entity_poly.pdbx_seq_one_letter_code
_entity_poly.pdbx_strand_id
1 'polypeptide(L)'
;MKKNLLIVSLFLLLTAGFARAQSNTVTEVKTIGGIATLYALDPLAHTFCFADGREGYMFQQNEVRNRCSDLDYNAYNAGGLTVGNEGARTGAIVDLGGAAELARRYGYTETVGGGQGFASLRAADGKIFIVKDRAGRTEQEIAESALLFAGGKSGAKAAVQTGHLYLLRITDKYDKSFERLVKLIVLAHAPGESVTFRWQNL
;
A
#
# COMPACT_ATOMS: atom_id res chain seq x y z
N MET A 1 22.36 -63.78 -53.32
CA MET A 1 21.85 -64.27 -52.01
C MET A 1 21.97 -63.16 -50.98
N LYS A 2 20.89 -62.97 -50.20
CA LYS A 2 20.53 -62.01 -49.11
C LYS A 2 21.74 -61.41 -48.33
N LYS A 3 21.97 -60.09 -48.19
CA LYS A 3 21.27 -58.94 -47.54
C LYS A 3 20.94 -59.07 -46.03
N ASN A 4 21.78 -58.38 -45.24
CA ASN A 4 21.51 -57.40 -44.15
C ASN A 4 20.81 -57.77 -42.81
N LEU A 5 21.49 -57.31 -41.74
CA LEU A 5 21.04 -56.47 -40.61
C LEU A 5 20.69 -57.06 -39.23
N LEU A 6 21.34 -56.42 -38.23
CA LEU A 6 21.07 -56.21 -36.80
C LEU A 6 19.82 -56.85 -36.16
N ILE A 7 20.02 -57.41 -34.96
CA ILE A 7 19.09 -57.21 -33.84
C ILE A 7 19.89 -56.89 -32.56
N VAL A 8 19.77 -55.64 -32.13
CA VAL A 8 20.17 -55.13 -30.80
C VAL A 8 19.06 -55.52 -29.83
N SER A 9 19.41 -56.18 -28.73
CA SER A 9 18.44 -56.54 -27.68
C SER A 9 18.14 -55.33 -26.79
N LEU A 10 16.85 -55.03 -26.75
CA LEU A 10 16.18 -53.92 -26.09
C LEU A 10 15.89 -54.29 -24.62
N PHE A 11 16.50 -53.61 -23.67
CA PHE A 11 16.06 -53.62 -22.26
C PHE A 11 15.27 -52.33 -22.00
N LEU A 12 13.95 -52.44 -21.99
CA LEU A 12 13.04 -51.40 -21.50
C LEU A 12 13.11 -51.37 -19.96
N LEU A 13 13.66 -50.31 -19.39
CA LEU A 13 13.40 -49.94 -18.01
C LEU A 13 12.18 -49.00 -17.98
N LEU A 14 11.08 -49.50 -17.42
CA LEU A 14 9.95 -48.68 -17.01
C LEU A 14 10.38 -47.76 -15.87
N THR A 15 10.39 -46.44 -16.10
CA THR A 15 10.33 -45.46 -15.03
C THR A 15 8.89 -45.00 -14.85
N ALA A 16 8.19 -45.69 -13.94
CA ALA A 16 6.91 -45.25 -13.41
C ALA A 16 7.08 -43.90 -12.69
N GLY A 17 6.09 -43.02 -12.89
CA GLY A 17 6.19 -41.61 -12.61
C GLY A 17 6.24 -41.21 -11.14
N PHE A 18 6.77 -40.02 -10.92
CA PHE A 18 6.31 -39.08 -9.92
C PHE A 18 6.49 -37.67 -10.51
N ALA A 19 5.50 -37.22 -11.29
CA ALA A 19 5.34 -35.79 -11.54
C ALA A 19 4.93 -35.15 -10.21
N ARG A 20 5.91 -34.73 -9.44
CA ARG A 20 5.73 -34.00 -8.19
C ARG A 20 5.07 -32.67 -8.56
N ALA A 21 3.77 -32.55 -8.31
CA ALA A 21 3.08 -31.28 -8.41
C ALA A 21 3.82 -30.28 -7.52
N GLN A 22 4.55 -29.34 -8.13
CA GLN A 22 5.06 -28.18 -7.43
C GLN A 22 3.83 -27.39 -6.97
N SER A 23 3.46 -27.60 -5.71
CA SER A 23 2.62 -26.66 -4.98
C SER A 23 3.39 -25.34 -4.98
N ASN A 24 3.02 -24.44 -5.89
CA ASN A 24 3.38 -23.04 -5.82
C ASN A 24 2.66 -22.48 -4.59
N THR A 25 3.24 -22.70 -3.41
CA THR A 25 2.87 -22.00 -2.20
C THR A 25 3.18 -20.53 -2.49
N VAL A 26 2.13 -19.77 -2.85
CA VAL A 26 2.20 -18.32 -2.89
C VAL A 26 2.49 -17.91 -1.47
N THR A 27 3.74 -17.56 -1.18
CA THR A 27 4.11 -16.96 0.10
C THR A 27 3.40 -15.62 0.16
N GLU A 28 2.22 -15.59 0.80
CA GLU A 28 1.51 -14.36 1.05
C GLU A 28 2.41 -13.49 1.93
N VAL A 29 2.95 -12.42 1.33
CA VAL A 29 3.71 -11.43 2.08
C VAL A 29 2.74 -10.84 3.10
N LYS A 30 3.00 -11.09 4.40
CA LYS A 30 2.23 -10.53 5.50
C LYS A 30 2.36 -9.02 5.46
N THR A 31 1.46 -8.37 4.74
CA THR A 31 1.38 -6.92 4.62
C THR A 31 0.81 -6.40 5.93
N ILE A 32 1.51 -5.45 6.55
CA ILE A 32 1.02 -4.77 7.75
C ILE A 32 -0.08 -3.81 7.30
N GLY A 33 -1.23 -3.89 7.94
CA GLY A 33 -2.39 -3.06 7.62
C GLY A 33 -3.48 -3.22 8.66
N GLY A 34 -4.52 -2.41 8.55
CA GLY A 34 -5.62 -2.41 9.52
C GLY A 34 -6.68 -1.37 9.23
N ILE A 35 -7.52 -1.13 10.22
CA ILE A 35 -8.50 -0.04 10.27
C ILE A 35 -8.15 0.80 11.49
N ALA A 36 -8.13 2.12 11.34
CA ALA A 36 -7.89 3.06 12.43
C ALA A 36 -8.89 4.22 12.33
N THR A 37 -9.16 4.84 13.48
CA THR A 37 -9.93 6.10 13.55
C THR A 37 -9.09 7.12 14.27
N LEU A 38 -8.95 8.30 13.68
CA LEU A 38 -8.31 9.45 14.31
C LEU A 38 -9.36 10.45 14.74
N TYR A 39 -9.17 11.06 15.91
CA TYR A 39 -10.11 12.00 16.51
C TYR A 39 -9.47 13.37 16.65
N ALA A 40 -10.10 14.40 16.08
CA ALA A 40 -9.60 15.76 16.01
C ALA A 40 -9.30 16.40 17.39
N LEU A 41 -10.03 15.99 18.42
CA LEU A 41 -9.96 16.55 19.77
C LEU A 41 -9.32 15.61 20.80
N ASP A 42 -8.79 14.47 20.35
CA ASP A 42 -8.04 13.55 21.22
C ASP A 42 -6.53 13.75 20.99
N PRO A 43 -5.79 14.29 21.98
CA PRO A 43 -4.37 14.58 21.83
C PRO A 43 -3.48 13.33 21.70
N LEU A 44 -4.00 12.12 21.95
CA LEU A 44 -3.28 10.89 21.65
C LEU A 44 -3.74 10.27 20.34
N ALA A 45 -5.05 10.26 20.09
CA ALA A 45 -5.64 9.56 18.95
C ALA A 45 -5.79 10.43 17.69
N HIS A 46 -5.30 11.66 17.65
CA HIS A 46 -5.27 12.46 16.42
C HIS A 46 -4.09 12.16 15.48
N THR A 47 -3.15 11.31 15.90
CA THR A 47 -1.99 10.89 15.09
C THR A 47 -1.86 9.37 15.02
N PHE A 48 -1.23 8.86 13.96
CA PHE A 48 -1.07 7.44 13.70
C PHE A 48 0.34 7.07 13.27
N CYS A 49 0.79 5.88 13.68
CA CYS A 49 2.06 5.26 13.31
C CYS A 49 1.82 4.05 12.39
N PHE A 50 2.30 4.11 11.15
CA PHE A 50 2.16 2.97 10.21
C PHE A 50 3.16 1.84 10.49
N ALA A 51 4.18 2.09 11.32
CA ALA A 51 5.14 1.07 11.72
C ALA A 51 4.51 -0.06 12.54
N ASP A 52 3.60 0.28 13.44
CA ASP A 52 3.03 -0.65 14.42
C ASP A 52 1.50 -0.58 14.54
N GLY A 53 0.85 0.34 13.82
CA GLY A 53 -0.60 0.46 13.78
C GLY A 53 -1.21 1.07 15.04
N ARG A 54 -0.43 1.88 15.78
CA ARG A 54 -0.86 2.54 17.02
C ARG A 54 -0.83 4.06 16.91
N GLU A 55 -1.25 4.73 17.96
CA GLU A 55 -1.20 6.18 18.12
C GLU A 55 0.24 6.70 17.91
N GLY A 56 0.34 7.83 17.21
CA GLY A 56 1.63 8.47 16.92
C GLY A 56 2.21 9.22 18.11
N TYR A 57 1.37 9.60 19.08
CA TYR A 57 1.76 10.28 20.31
C TYR A 57 1.66 9.38 21.53
N MET A 58 2.35 9.76 22.61
CA MET A 58 2.32 9.07 23.89
C MET A 58 2.39 10.06 25.05
N PHE A 59 1.89 9.65 26.22
CA PHE A 59 2.17 10.36 27.46
C PHE A 59 3.52 9.97 28.03
N GLN A 60 4.37 10.96 28.27
CA GLN A 60 5.65 10.79 28.93
C GLN A 60 5.91 11.99 29.83
N GLN A 61 6.29 11.75 31.09
CA GLN A 61 6.60 12.83 32.05
C GLN A 61 5.48 13.88 32.17
N ASN A 62 4.21 13.44 32.18
CA ASN A 62 3.01 14.29 32.22
C ASN A 62 2.81 15.20 31.00
N GLU A 63 3.44 14.91 29.88
CA GLU A 63 3.32 15.66 28.63
C GLU A 63 2.99 14.74 27.46
N VAL A 64 2.36 15.31 26.42
CA VAL A 64 2.19 14.65 25.12
C VAL A 64 3.49 14.76 24.35
N ARG A 65 4.07 13.62 23.98
CA ARG A 65 5.31 13.54 23.22
C ARG A 65 5.09 12.75 21.93
N ASN A 66 5.79 13.17 20.88
CA ASN A 66 5.81 12.47 19.60
C ASN A 66 6.61 11.17 19.74
N ARG A 67 6.04 10.07 19.27
CA ARG A 67 6.66 8.73 19.21
C ARG A 67 6.86 8.28 17.76
N CYS A 68 5.83 8.47 16.93
CA CYS A 68 5.77 8.03 15.54
C CYS A 68 4.54 8.68 14.85
N SER A 69 4.54 9.99 14.66
CA SER A 69 3.42 10.66 13.98
C SER A 69 3.62 10.60 12.46
N ASP A 70 3.27 9.47 11.84
CA ASP A 70 3.34 9.33 10.39
C ASP A 70 2.18 10.04 9.68
N LEU A 71 1.00 9.98 10.29
CA LEU A 71 -0.22 10.65 9.85
C LEU A 71 -0.81 11.47 10.99
N ASP A 72 -1.29 12.66 10.66
CA ASP A 72 -2.06 13.54 11.54
C ASP A 72 -3.42 13.84 10.91
N TYR A 73 -4.43 14.00 11.76
CA TYR A 73 -5.73 14.56 11.38
C TYR A 73 -6.01 15.83 12.17
N ASN A 74 -6.44 16.87 11.46
CA ASN A 74 -6.98 18.11 12.00
C ASN A 74 -5.99 19.05 12.71
N ALA A 75 -4.85 18.59 13.26
CA ALA A 75 -3.95 19.47 14.02
C ALA A 75 -3.13 20.39 13.12
N TYR A 76 -2.57 19.88 12.02
CA TYR A 76 -1.76 20.68 11.08
C TYR A 76 -2.53 21.11 9.82
N ASN A 77 -3.71 20.53 9.61
CA ASN A 77 -4.60 20.84 8.49
C ASN A 77 -6.05 20.62 8.92
N ALA A 78 -6.80 21.70 9.19
CA ALA A 78 -8.17 21.61 9.66
C ALA A 78 -9.03 20.75 8.70
N GLY A 79 -9.69 19.72 9.25
CA GLY A 79 -10.49 18.76 8.48
C GLY A 79 -9.72 17.89 7.48
N GLY A 80 -8.39 17.93 7.48
CA GLY A 80 -7.55 17.25 6.50
C GLY A 80 -6.49 16.35 7.13
N LEU A 81 -5.79 15.62 6.26
CA LEU A 81 -4.66 14.77 6.61
C LEU A 81 -3.35 15.54 6.45
N THR A 82 -2.38 15.24 7.33
CA THR A 82 -1.00 15.72 7.22
C THR A 82 -0.01 14.58 7.41
N VAL A 83 1.07 14.54 6.62
CA VAL A 83 2.16 13.56 6.73
C VAL A 83 3.53 14.25 6.72
N GLY A 84 4.57 13.58 7.24
CA GLY A 84 5.93 14.15 7.29
C GLY A 84 6.04 15.33 8.27
N ASN A 85 5.31 15.25 9.38
CA ASN A 85 5.26 16.24 10.46
C ASN A 85 6.20 15.91 11.63
N GLU A 86 6.85 14.75 11.64
CA GLU A 86 7.81 14.36 12.68
C GLU A 86 9.24 14.77 12.31
N GLY A 87 9.82 15.72 13.07
CA GLY A 87 11.25 16.04 13.02
C GLY A 87 11.80 16.28 11.62
N ALA A 88 12.70 15.40 11.18
CA ALA A 88 13.36 15.47 9.87
C ALA A 88 12.60 14.75 8.74
N ARG A 89 11.46 14.13 9.04
CA ARG A 89 10.65 13.43 8.05
C ARG A 89 10.07 14.41 7.03
N THR A 90 9.98 13.95 5.80
CA THR A 90 9.24 14.60 4.71
C THR A 90 8.25 13.62 4.15
N GLY A 91 7.13 14.14 3.64
CA GLY A 91 6.06 13.32 3.11
C GLY A 91 5.56 13.79 1.76
N ALA A 92 4.95 12.87 1.03
CA ALA A 92 4.04 13.11 -0.07
C ALA A 92 2.73 12.40 0.26
N ILE A 93 1.60 13.04 -0.04
CA ILE A 93 0.26 12.44 0.05
C ILE A 93 -0.50 12.81 -1.21
N VAL A 94 -1.00 11.80 -1.91
CA VAL A 94 -1.69 11.95 -3.19
C VAL A 94 -3.06 11.32 -3.08
N ASP A 95 -4.09 12.12 -3.37
CA ASP A 95 -5.46 11.65 -3.52
C ASP A 95 -5.63 11.05 -4.92
N LEU A 96 -5.98 9.76 -4.99
CA LEU A 96 -6.23 9.05 -6.23
C LEU A 96 -7.68 9.18 -6.70
N GLY A 97 -8.55 9.74 -5.87
CA GLY A 97 -10.00 9.81 -6.08
C GLY A 97 -10.74 8.57 -5.56
N GLY A 98 -12.03 8.53 -5.82
CA GLY A 98 -12.89 7.38 -5.49
C GLY A 98 -12.71 6.20 -6.44
N ALA A 99 -13.16 5.02 -6.02
CA ALA A 99 -13.02 3.76 -6.76
C ALA A 99 -13.47 3.84 -8.24
N ALA A 100 -14.67 4.38 -8.48
CA ALA A 100 -15.22 4.50 -9.84
C ALA A 100 -14.41 5.45 -10.74
N GLU A 101 -13.87 6.53 -10.17
CA GLU A 101 -13.02 7.45 -10.90
C GLU A 101 -11.69 6.78 -11.25
N LEU A 102 -11.06 6.12 -10.28
CA LEU A 102 -9.78 5.45 -10.47
C LEU A 102 -9.88 4.32 -11.50
N ALA A 103 -10.95 3.53 -11.44
CA ALA A 103 -11.25 2.47 -12.40
C ALA A 103 -11.43 3.03 -13.82
N ARG A 104 -12.16 4.15 -13.98
CA ARG A 104 -12.30 4.82 -15.27
C ARG A 104 -10.98 5.38 -15.78
N ARG A 105 -10.15 5.95 -14.90
CA ARG A 105 -8.84 6.53 -15.26
C ARG A 105 -7.85 5.48 -15.77
N TYR A 106 -7.85 4.28 -15.16
CA TYR A 106 -6.90 3.21 -15.49
C TYR A 106 -7.50 2.04 -16.27
N GLY A 107 -8.80 2.08 -16.59
CA GLY A 107 -9.46 1.11 -17.46
C GLY A 107 -9.57 -0.31 -16.89
N TYR A 108 -9.48 -0.48 -15.56
CA TYR A 108 -9.75 -1.76 -14.91
C TYR A 108 -11.20 -1.84 -14.43
N THR A 109 -11.67 -3.06 -14.19
CA THR A 109 -13.03 -3.30 -13.67
C THR A 109 -13.01 -3.39 -12.15
N GLU A 110 -13.88 -2.63 -11.50
CA GLU A 110 -14.09 -2.79 -10.06
C GLU A 110 -14.70 -4.15 -9.72
N THR A 111 -14.29 -4.68 -8.58
CA THR A 111 -14.83 -5.93 -8.05
C THR A 111 -15.53 -5.64 -6.72
N VAL A 112 -16.00 -6.69 -6.03
CA VAL A 112 -16.89 -6.62 -4.87
C VAL A 112 -16.53 -5.45 -3.93
N GLY A 113 -17.44 -4.47 -3.85
CA GLY A 113 -17.33 -3.32 -2.94
C GLY A 113 -16.43 -2.17 -3.41
N GLY A 114 -16.03 -2.10 -4.68
CA GLY A 114 -15.16 -1.02 -5.18
C GLY A 114 -13.72 -1.09 -4.64
N GLY A 115 -13.30 -2.29 -4.20
CA GLY A 115 -12.01 -2.49 -3.55
C GLY A 115 -10.88 -2.91 -4.50
N GLN A 116 -11.13 -3.07 -5.80
CA GLN A 116 -10.14 -3.64 -6.72
C GLN A 116 -8.96 -2.70 -6.93
N GLY A 117 -9.22 -1.40 -7.06
CA GLY A 117 -8.17 -0.39 -7.12
C GLY A 117 -7.27 -0.46 -5.89
N PHE A 118 -7.87 -0.38 -4.70
CA PHE A 118 -7.14 -0.46 -3.43
C PHE A 118 -6.33 -1.75 -3.31
N ALA A 119 -6.94 -2.90 -3.61
CA ALA A 119 -6.30 -4.21 -3.47
C ALA A 119 -5.11 -4.38 -4.41
N SER A 120 -5.18 -3.82 -5.62
CA SER A 120 -4.16 -4.03 -6.66
C SER A 120 -3.00 -3.05 -6.64
N LEU A 121 -3.12 -1.92 -5.92
CA LEU A 121 -2.00 -0.99 -5.75
C LEU A 121 -0.81 -1.69 -5.11
N ARG A 122 0.35 -1.65 -5.78
CA ARG A 122 1.62 -2.22 -5.31
C ARG A 122 2.81 -1.34 -5.68
N ALA A 123 3.86 -1.41 -4.88
CA ALA A 123 5.13 -0.77 -5.19
C ALA A 123 6.10 -1.75 -5.88
N ALA A 124 6.83 -1.29 -6.89
CA ALA A 124 7.99 -1.97 -7.45
C ALA A 124 8.87 -0.98 -8.21
N ASP A 125 10.19 -1.20 -8.17
CA ASP A 125 11.16 -0.42 -8.96
C ASP A 125 11.00 1.10 -8.84
N GLY A 126 10.67 1.59 -7.63
CA GLY A 126 10.47 3.01 -7.36
C GLY A 126 9.20 3.61 -8.00
N LYS A 127 8.21 2.77 -8.29
CA LYS A 127 6.95 3.14 -8.96
C LYS A 127 5.76 2.47 -8.29
N ILE A 128 4.57 3.03 -8.53
CA ILE A 128 3.32 2.41 -8.12
C ILE A 128 2.60 1.85 -9.33
N PHE A 129 2.17 0.60 -9.20
CA PHE A 129 1.42 -0.12 -10.20
C PHE A 129 0.00 -0.39 -9.72
N ILE A 130 -0.93 -0.43 -10.66
CA ILE A 130 -2.32 -0.83 -10.46
C ILE A 130 -2.68 -1.89 -11.50
N VAL A 131 -3.69 -2.71 -11.20
CA VAL A 131 -4.17 -3.70 -12.18
C VAL A 131 -4.63 -3.01 -13.46
N LYS A 132 -4.31 -3.62 -14.60
CA LYS A 132 -4.82 -3.25 -15.91
C LYS A 132 -5.85 -4.27 -16.38
N ASP A 133 -5.46 -5.54 -16.37
CA ASP A 133 -6.34 -6.67 -16.66
C ASP A 133 -6.14 -7.75 -15.61
N ARG A 134 -7.22 -8.07 -14.90
CA ARG A 134 -7.23 -9.11 -13.88
C ARG A 134 -7.11 -10.51 -14.49
N ALA A 135 -7.71 -10.76 -15.65
CA ALA A 135 -7.70 -12.07 -16.28
C ALA A 135 -6.29 -12.40 -16.80
N GLY A 136 -5.66 -11.46 -17.51
CA GLY A 136 -4.28 -11.55 -17.95
C GLY A 136 -3.23 -11.30 -16.87
N ARG A 137 -3.63 -10.95 -15.64
CA ARG A 137 -2.74 -10.58 -14.52
C ARG A 137 -1.71 -9.52 -14.92
N THR A 138 -2.15 -8.53 -15.68
CA THR A 138 -1.30 -7.43 -16.15
C THR A 138 -1.53 -6.18 -15.33
N GLU A 139 -0.49 -5.37 -15.24
CA GLU A 139 -0.45 -4.17 -14.43
C GLU A 139 0.12 -3.02 -15.25
N GLN A 140 -0.15 -1.80 -14.77
CA GLN A 140 0.33 -0.57 -15.39
C GLN A 140 0.78 0.39 -14.30
N GLU A 141 1.76 1.22 -14.61
CA GLU A 141 2.20 2.31 -13.74
C GLU A 141 1.10 3.37 -13.64
N ILE A 142 0.88 3.90 -12.43
CA ILE A 142 0.00 5.06 -12.25
C ILE A 142 0.76 6.36 -12.49
N ALA A 143 0.05 7.38 -12.98
CA ALA A 143 0.63 8.67 -13.34
C ALA A 143 1.17 9.42 -12.11
N GLU A 144 0.55 9.18 -10.96
CA GLU A 144 0.88 9.78 -9.67
C GLU A 144 2.20 9.26 -9.08
N SER A 145 2.79 8.20 -9.65
CA SER A 145 4.10 7.69 -9.21
C SER A 145 5.14 8.80 -9.21
N ALA A 146 5.19 9.62 -10.26
CA ALA A 146 6.12 10.74 -10.33
C ALA A 146 5.95 11.73 -9.18
N LEU A 147 4.70 12.07 -8.81
CA LEU A 147 4.41 12.98 -7.70
C LEU A 147 4.78 12.38 -6.34
N LEU A 148 4.51 11.09 -6.15
CA LEU A 148 4.81 10.38 -4.91
C LEU A 148 6.32 10.28 -4.65
N PHE A 149 7.12 10.14 -5.72
CA PHE A 149 8.58 9.95 -5.64
C PHE A 149 9.41 11.21 -5.93
N ALA A 150 8.81 12.34 -6.32
CA ALA A 150 9.50 13.62 -6.65
C ALA A 150 10.22 14.31 -5.47
N GLY A 151 10.19 13.72 -4.26
CA GLY A 151 10.74 14.30 -3.04
C GLY A 151 9.65 14.96 -2.20
N GLY A 152 9.45 14.45 -0.99
CA GLY A 152 8.43 14.95 -0.08
C GLY A 152 8.74 16.32 0.51
N LYS A 153 7.72 16.94 1.12
CA LYS A 153 7.86 18.16 1.93
C LYS A 153 7.46 17.90 3.38
N SER A 154 7.93 18.73 4.30
CA SER A 154 7.44 18.66 5.68
C SER A 154 5.97 19.11 5.72
N GLY A 155 5.15 18.36 6.46
CA GLY A 155 3.72 18.65 6.60
C GLY A 155 2.97 18.65 5.27
N ALA A 156 3.15 17.63 4.43
CA ALA A 156 2.36 17.48 3.21
C ALA A 156 0.90 17.19 3.56
N LYS A 157 -0.04 17.80 2.83
CA LYS A 157 -1.45 17.87 3.19
C LYS A 157 -2.36 17.32 2.10
N ALA A 158 -3.44 16.67 2.49
CA ALA A 158 -4.55 16.33 1.60
C ALA A 158 -5.90 16.61 2.30
N ALA A 159 -6.91 16.97 1.53
CA ALA A 159 -8.29 17.03 2.03
C ALA A 159 -8.81 15.61 2.24
N VAL A 160 -9.58 15.38 3.31
CA VAL A 160 -10.25 14.10 3.55
C VAL A 160 -11.53 14.05 2.72
N GLN A 161 -11.72 12.96 1.98
CA GLN A 161 -12.92 12.67 1.22
C GLN A 161 -13.30 11.20 1.45
N THR A 162 -14.55 10.96 1.85
CA THR A 162 -15.04 9.60 2.11
C THR A 162 -15.04 8.78 0.82
N GLY A 163 -14.53 7.55 0.89
CA GLY A 163 -14.40 6.64 -0.25
C GLY A 163 -13.20 6.91 -1.15
N HIS A 164 -12.40 7.96 -0.89
CA HIS A 164 -11.19 8.24 -1.65
C HIS A 164 -10.03 7.36 -1.18
N LEU A 165 -9.18 7.02 -2.15
CA LEU A 165 -7.93 6.31 -1.94
C LEU A 165 -6.79 7.32 -1.93
N TYR A 166 -5.85 7.15 -1.01
CA TYR A 166 -4.65 7.97 -0.97
C TYR A 166 -3.41 7.10 -0.95
N LEU A 167 -2.37 7.58 -1.60
CA LEU A 167 -1.01 7.08 -1.46
C LEU A 167 -0.20 8.06 -0.65
N LEU A 168 0.60 7.54 0.26
CA LEU A 168 1.54 8.35 1.01
C LEU A 168 2.91 7.71 1.02
N ARG A 169 3.91 8.57 0.98
CA ARG A 169 5.33 8.22 1.09
C ARG A 169 5.96 9.14 2.10
N ILE A 170 6.61 8.57 3.12
CA ILE A 170 7.35 9.30 4.13
C ILE A 170 8.80 8.85 4.07
N THR A 171 9.71 9.81 4.04
CA THR A 171 11.17 9.61 4.02
C THR A 171 11.83 10.47 5.08
N ASP A 172 13.07 10.16 5.47
CA ASP A 172 13.83 11.00 6.38
C ASP A 172 14.98 11.73 5.66
N LYS A 173 15.19 13.01 6.01
CA LYS A 173 16.27 13.83 5.42
C LYS A 173 17.65 13.34 5.83
N TYR A 174 17.80 12.78 7.02
CA TYR A 174 19.07 12.32 7.58
C TYR A 174 19.22 10.80 7.50
N ASP A 175 18.16 10.03 7.74
CA ASP A 175 18.14 8.57 7.58
C ASP A 175 17.63 8.16 6.19
N LYS A 176 18.54 7.85 5.28
CA LYS A 176 18.20 7.43 3.91
C LYS A 176 17.61 6.01 3.82
N SER A 177 17.70 5.23 4.90
CA SER A 177 17.09 3.90 4.96
C SER A 177 15.61 3.96 5.39
N PHE A 178 15.18 5.08 5.98
CA PHE A 178 13.80 5.25 6.40
C PHE A 178 12.89 5.52 5.20
N GLU A 179 11.95 4.62 4.98
CA GLU A 179 10.82 4.82 4.08
C GLU A 179 9.55 4.17 4.65
N ARG A 180 8.43 4.91 4.56
CA ARG A 180 7.09 4.36 4.75
C ARG A 180 6.27 4.65 3.51
N LEU A 181 5.81 3.59 2.85
CA LEU A 181 4.95 3.66 1.68
C LEU A 181 3.64 2.97 2.02
N VAL A 182 2.53 3.70 1.95
CA VAL A 182 1.24 3.23 2.44
C VAL A 182 0.15 3.64 1.46
N LYS A 183 -0.83 2.76 1.29
CA LYS A 183 -2.13 3.09 0.71
C LYS A 183 -3.19 3.17 1.80
N LEU A 184 -4.10 4.12 1.70
CA LEU A 184 -5.26 4.24 2.57
C LEU A 184 -6.54 4.44 1.77
N ILE A 185 -7.66 4.03 2.33
CA ILE A 185 -9.01 4.36 1.87
C ILE A 185 -9.81 4.90 3.04
N VAL A 186 -10.42 6.08 2.86
CA VAL A 186 -11.26 6.70 3.89
C VAL A 186 -12.62 6.01 3.91
N LEU A 187 -12.98 5.46 5.06
CA LEU A 187 -14.23 4.72 5.27
C LEU A 187 -15.34 5.61 5.82
N ALA A 188 -14.98 6.56 6.68
CA ALA A 188 -15.90 7.53 7.26
C ALA A 188 -15.14 8.82 7.63
N HIS A 189 -15.83 9.96 7.53
CA HIS A 189 -15.28 11.25 7.91
C HIS A 189 -16.39 12.12 8.51
N ALA A 190 -16.17 12.55 9.75
CA ALA A 190 -16.94 13.59 10.42
C ALA A 190 -16.02 14.82 10.55
N PRO A 191 -16.19 15.87 9.71
CA PRO A 191 -15.30 17.02 9.68
C PRO A 191 -15.14 17.67 11.05
N GLY A 192 -13.90 17.84 11.50
CA GLY A 192 -13.59 18.42 12.81
C GLY A 192 -13.80 17.48 14.00
N GLU A 193 -14.25 16.25 13.76
CA GLU A 193 -14.48 15.24 14.81
C GLU A 193 -13.59 14.03 14.61
N SER A 194 -13.73 13.31 13.49
CA SER A 194 -12.98 12.07 13.26
C SER A 194 -12.82 11.69 11.80
N VAL A 195 -11.82 10.85 11.52
CA VAL A 195 -11.64 10.16 10.24
C VAL A 195 -11.32 8.69 10.49
N THR A 196 -12.08 7.79 9.88
CA THR A 196 -11.82 6.35 9.89
C THR A 196 -11.30 5.92 8.53
N PHE A 197 -10.21 5.15 8.52
CA PHE A 197 -9.61 4.65 7.28
C PHE A 197 -9.14 3.20 7.42
N ARG A 198 -9.12 2.48 6.29
CA ARG A 198 -8.35 1.25 6.13
C ARG A 198 -7.01 1.60 5.50
N TRP A 199 -5.93 0.96 5.94
CA TRP A 199 -4.59 1.19 5.46
C TRP A 199 -3.81 -0.10 5.26
N GLN A 200 -2.77 -0.04 4.43
CA GLN A 200 -1.83 -1.13 4.21
C GLN A 200 -0.47 -0.60 3.73
N ASN A 201 0.62 -1.14 4.26
CA ASN A 201 1.96 -0.90 3.74
C ASN A 201 2.12 -1.53 2.34
N LEU A 202 2.88 -0.85 1.48
CA LEU A 202 3.18 -1.25 0.11
C LEU A 202 4.59 -1.81 -0.04
#